data_AF-A0A3D6BVF2-F1
#
_entry.id   AF-A0A3D6BVF2-F1
#
_cell.length_a   1.000
_cell.length_b   1.000
_cell.length_c   1.000
_cell.angle_alpha   90.00
_cell.angle_beta   90.00
_cell.angle_gamma   90.00
#
_symmetry.space_group_name_H-M   'P 1'
#
loop_
_entity.id
_entity.type
_entity.pdbx_description
1 polymer ?
#
loop_
_entity_poly.entity_id
_entity_poly.type
_entity_poly.pdbx_seq_one_letter_code
_entity_poly.pdbx_strand_id
1 'polypeptide(L)'
;CYIEKNHQWVLENLTRKDHIRGALKAYRKACFEQIGKLTPSMGWDTVDELLAKFYGWEMLTDKSLHVKHLKPTGKNYNKASKHMQGEAMYKMRYGFWITLISALKLAYKKRSFKLFKDYMAGFFKAKNEKLPFLVSEEQGQFIRKLRWKGMIRK
;
A
#
# COMPACT_ATOMS: atom_id res chain seq x y z
N CYS A 1 7.59 12.63 2.16
CA CYS A 1 8.60 13.27 1.30
C CYS A 1 8.11 14.64 0.89
N TYR A 2 9.05 15.55 0.66
CA TYR A 2 8.78 16.87 0.12
C TYR A 2 8.95 16.84 -1.39
N ILE A 3 8.07 17.50 -2.12
CA ILE A 3 8.19 17.69 -3.57
C ILE A 3 8.26 19.18 -3.85
N GLU A 4 9.02 19.56 -4.87
CA GLU A 4 9.11 20.95 -5.29
C GLU A 4 7.82 21.37 -6.01
N LYS A 5 7.24 22.48 -5.56
CA LYS A 5 6.12 23.18 -6.18
C LYS A 5 6.39 24.67 -6.09
N ASN A 6 6.39 25.37 -7.23
CA ASN A 6 6.61 26.82 -7.28
C ASN A 6 7.87 27.24 -6.47
N HIS A 7 8.99 26.54 -6.66
CA HIS A 7 10.25 26.74 -5.94
C HIS A 7 10.21 26.53 -4.41
N GLN A 8 9.14 25.92 -3.90
CA GLN A 8 8.98 25.57 -2.49
C GLN A 8 8.89 24.06 -2.30
N TRP A 9 9.55 23.55 -1.26
CA TRP A 9 9.47 22.14 -0.88
C TRP A 9 8.24 21.91 -0.01
N VAL A 10 7.23 21.24 -0.54
CA VAL A 10 5.95 20.99 0.13
C VAL A 10 5.79 19.51 0.49
N LEU A 11 5.36 19.22 1.71
CA LEU A 11 5.09 17.85 2.15
C LEU A 11 3.95 17.23 1.33
N GLU A 12 4.22 16.08 0.72
CA GLU A 12 3.25 15.40 -0.13
C GLU A 12 2.23 14.59 0.70
N ASN A 13 0.95 14.99 0.68
CA ASN A 13 -0.12 14.40 1.48
C ASN A 13 -0.87 13.24 0.78
N LEU A 14 -0.14 12.22 0.31
CA LEU A 14 -0.74 11.06 -0.37
C LEU A 14 -1.03 9.90 0.58
N THR A 15 -0.21 9.73 1.60
CA THR A 15 -0.22 8.60 2.54
C THR A 15 -0.62 9.06 3.94
N ARG A 16 -1.00 8.13 4.82
CA ARG A 16 -1.21 8.47 6.23
C ARG A 16 0.11 8.90 6.89
N LYS A 17 0.01 9.68 7.97
CA LYS A 17 1.18 10.19 8.71
C LYS A 17 2.06 9.08 9.32
N ASP A 18 1.49 7.90 9.53
CA ASP A 18 2.14 6.73 10.11
C ASP A 18 2.54 5.67 9.07
N HIS A 19 2.38 5.95 7.78
CA HIS A 19 2.87 5.08 6.71
C HIS A 19 4.28 5.51 6.30
N ILE A 20 5.21 4.55 6.23
CA ILE A 20 6.60 4.82 5.89
C ILE A 20 6.73 4.73 4.36
N ARG A 21 7.36 5.72 3.74
CA ARG A 21 7.48 5.76 2.28
C ARG A 21 8.47 4.70 1.82
N GLY A 22 8.04 3.78 0.94
CA GLY A 22 8.84 2.64 0.47
C GLY A 22 10.31 2.95 0.13
N ALA A 23 10.56 4.02 -0.62
CA ALA A 23 11.91 4.43 -1.02
C ALA A 23 12.81 4.92 0.14
N LEU A 24 12.24 5.17 1.32
CA LEU A 24 12.90 5.78 2.49
C LEU A 24 12.74 4.92 3.74
N LYS A 25 12.68 3.59 3.57
CA LYS A 25 12.54 2.64 4.69
C LYS A 25 13.91 2.15 5.14
N ALA A 26 14.09 2.08 6.45
CA ALA A 26 15.19 1.39 7.10
C ALA A 26 14.62 0.28 8.00
N TYR A 27 15.35 -0.82 8.09
CA TYR A 27 14.93 -1.99 8.85
C TYR A 27 16.04 -2.41 9.81
N ARG A 28 15.65 -2.89 10.99
CA ARG A 28 16.54 -3.78 11.75
C ARG A 28 16.73 -5.05 10.93
N LYS A 29 17.96 -5.58 10.88
CA LYS A 29 18.28 -6.81 10.11
C LYS A 29 17.34 -7.97 10.45
N ALA A 30 17.12 -8.22 11.74
CA ALA A 30 16.21 -9.28 12.21
C ALA A 30 14.77 -9.10 11.70
N CYS A 31 14.24 -7.87 11.73
CA CYS A 31 12.92 -7.55 11.19
C CYS A 31 12.88 -7.85 9.68
N PHE A 32 13.89 -7.39 8.93
CA PHE A 32 13.99 -7.57 7.48
C PHE A 32 14.01 -9.05 7.07
N GLU A 33 14.74 -9.88 7.82
CA GLU A 33 14.79 -11.33 7.60
C GLU A 33 13.46 -11.99 7.97
N GLN A 34 12.86 -11.62 9.10
CA GLN A 34 11.62 -12.20 9.61
C GLN A 34 10.40 -11.91 8.72
N ILE A 35 10.32 -10.71 8.12
CA ILE A 35 9.25 -10.39 7.16
C ILE A 35 9.44 -11.06 5.79
N GLY A 36 10.51 -11.83 5.60
CA GLY A 36 10.79 -12.51 4.32
C GLY A 36 11.47 -11.61 3.28
N LYS A 37 12.13 -10.53 3.72
CA LYS A 37 12.77 -9.52 2.85
C LYS A 37 11.73 -8.81 1.95
N LEU A 38 12.17 -8.07 0.93
CA LEU A 38 11.26 -7.40 -0.01
C LEU A 38 10.99 -8.29 -1.22
N THR A 39 9.73 -8.49 -1.53
CA THR A 39 9.30 -9.16 -2.76
C THR A 39 9.08 -8.14 -3.88
N PRO A 40 9.57 -8.36 -5.11
CA PRO A 40 9.34 -7.46 -6.25
C PRO A 40 7.90 -7.59 -6.77
N SER A 41 6.93 -7.07 -6.01
CA SER A 41 5.52 -7.06 -6.39
C SER A 41 4.87 -5.73 -6.02
N MET A 42 3.84 -5.33 -6.76
CA MET A 42 3.03 -4.18 -6.34
C MET A 42 2.51 -4.38 -4.92
N GLY A 43 2.61 -3.33 -4.10
CA GLY A 43 2.15 -3.31 -2.72
C GLY A 43 3.13 -3.91 -1.71
N TRP A 44 4.35 -4.26 -2.13
CA TRP A 44 5.39 -4.77 -1.23
C TRP A 44 5.66 -3.84 -0.03
N ASP A 45 5.61 -2.52 -0.25
CA ASP A 45 5.82 -1.47 0.74
C ASP A 45 4.64 -1.27 1.70
N THR A 46 3.53 -1.97 1.45
CA THR A 46 2.45 -2.09 2.43
C THR A 46 2.55 -3.43 3.14
N VAL A 47 2.96 -4.48 2.43
CA VAL A 47 3.13 -5.82 2.98
C VAL A 47 4.22 -5.84 4.06
N ASP A 48 5.37 -5.22 3.83
CA ASP A 48 6.46 -5.13 4.81
C ASP A 48 6.00 -4.54 6.17
N GLU A 49 5.21 -3.46 6.17
CA GLU A 49 4.63 -2.82 7.35
C GLU A 49 3.59 -3.71 8.04
N LEU A 50 2.77 -4.40 7.24
CA LEU A 50 1.77 -5.32 7.76
C LEU A 50 2.43 -6.54 8.42
N LEU A 51 3.50 -7.07 7.81
CA LEU A 51 4.26 -8.19 8.34
C LEU A 51 5.10 -7.79 9.55
N ALA A 52 5.71 -6.60 9.53
CA ALA A 52 6.38 -6.05 10.69
C ALA A 52 5.43 -6.00 11.90
N LYS A 53 4.20 -5.47 11.71
CA LYS A 53 3.17 -5.46 12.77
C LYS A 53 2.71 -6.86 13.16
N PHE A 54 2.58 -7.77 12.21
CA PHE A 54 2.21 -9.17 12.48
C PHE A 54 3.21 -9.82 13.44
N TYR A 55 4.50 -9.58 13.23
CA TYR A 55 5.58 -10.07 14.09
C TYR A 55 5.86 -9.20 15.33
N GLY A 56 5.01 -8.21 15.63
CA GLY A 56 5.13 -7.38 16.82
C GLY A 56 6.19 -6.28 16.75
N TRP A 57 6.74 -5.98 15.57
CA TRP A 57 7.66 -4.86 15.41
C TRP A 57 6.93 -3.52 15.47
N GLU A 58 7.55 -2.56 16.15
CA GLU A 58 7.12 -1.17 16.13
C GLU A 58 7.61 -0.47 14.87
N MET A 59 6.81 0.49 14.41
CA MET A 59 7.12 1.31 13.24
C MET A 59 7.14 2.77 13.65
N LEU A 60 8.16 3.49 13.22
CA LEU A 60 8.33 4.91 13.51
C LEU A 60 8.47 5.70 12.21
N THR A 61 7.71 6.78 12.09
CA THR A 61 7.93 7.81 11.06
C THR A 61 8.67 8.99 11.69
N ASP A 62 9.91 9.22 11.28
CA ASP A 62 10.68 10.39 11.72
C ASP A 62 10.25 11.63 10.92
N LYS A 63 9.61 12.57 11.62
CA LYS A 63 9.11 13.82 11.03
C LYS A 63 10.18 14.91 10.95
N SER A 64 11.31 14.75 11.63
CA SER A 64 12.43 15.70 11.57
C SER A 64 13.19 15.57 10.24
N LEU A 65 13.13 14.41 9.59
CA LEU A 65 13.80 14.15 8.33
C LEU A 65 13.04 14.73 7.12
N HIS A 66 13.56 15.84 6.59
CA HIS A 66 13.05 16.48 5.38
C HIS A 66 13.67 15.90 4.11
N VAL A 67 13.15 14.75 3.66
CA VAL A 67 13.61 14.13 2.40
C VAL A 67 12.95 14.76 1.19
N LYS A 68 13.77 15.38 0.32
CA LYS A 68 13.41 15.96 -0.97
C LYS A 68 13.30 14.87 -2.05
N HIS A 69 12.15 14.76 -2.69
CA HIS A 69 11.90 13.81 -3.76
C HIS A 69 11.69 14.57 -5.08
N LEU A 70 12.57 14.31 -6.06
CA LEU A 70 12.70 15.11 -7.29
C LEU A 70 11.55 14.93 -8.30
N LYS A 71 10.56 14.09 -7.98
CA LYS A 71 9.35 13.90 -8.79
C LYS A 71 8.11 13.70 -7.91
N PRO A 72 6.92 14.13 -8.33
CA PRO A 72 5.68 13.73 -7.67
C PRO A 72 5.49 12.21 -7.68
N THR A 73 4.90 11.67 -6.62
CA THR A 73 4.62 10.23 -6.55
C THR A 73 3.59 9.87 -7.60
N GLY A 74 3.92 8.88 -8.42
CA GLY A 74 3.01 8.36 -9.43
C GLY A 74 2.89 9.17 -10.71
N LYS A 75 3.75 10.16 -10.95
CA LYS A 75 3.82 10.91 -12.22
C LYS A 75 3.97 10.00 -13.45
N ASN A 76 4.63 8.85 -13.29
CA ASN A 76 4.90 7.90 -14.39
C ASN A 76 3.97 6.67 -14.38
N TYR A 77 2.83 6.70 -13.67
CA TYR A 77 1.87 5.59 -13.76
C TYR A 77 1.24 5.55 -15.16
N ASN A 78 1.59 4.53 -15.94
CA ASN A 78 1.11 4.32 -17.31
C ASN A 78 -0.25 3.59 -17.34
N LYS A 79 -0.87 3.47 -18.53
CA LYS A 79 -2.12 2.69 -18.70
C LYS A 79 -2.00 1.23 -18.24
N ALA A 80 -0.79 0.63 -18.25
CA ALA A 80 -0.57 -0.73 -17.78
C ALA A 80 -0.71 -0.83 -16.24
N SER A 81 -0.48 0.26 -15.51
CA SER A 81 -0.56 0.28 -14.05
C SER A 81 -1.97 0.36 -13.46
N LYS A 82 -3.01 0.55 -14.30
CA LYS A 82 -4.39 0.77 -13.85
C LYS A 82 -4.96 -0.37 -12.99
N HIS A 83 -4.57 -1.61 -13.27
CA HIS A 83 -5.04 -2.81 -12.55
C HIS A 83 -4.19 -3.17 -11.32
N MET A 84 -3.00 -2.58 -11.18
CA MET A 84 -2.02 -2.97 -10.15
C MET A 84 -2.55 -2.79 -8.72
N GLN A 85 -3.42 -1.81 -8.48
CA GLN A 85 -4.00 -1.60 -7.15
C GLN A 85 -4.97 -2.72 -6.74
N GLY A 86 -5.81 -3.17 -7.67
CA GLY A 86 -6.72 -4.30 -7.42
C GLY A 86 -5.96 -5.60 -7.23
N GLU A 87 -4.94 -5.83 -8.05
CA GLU A 87 -4.03 -6.96 -7.94
C GLU A 87 -3.33 -6.97 -6.57
N ALA A 88 -2.83 -5.82 -6.11
CA ALA A 88 -2.19 -5.72 -4.80
C ALA A 88 -3.16 -6.10 -3.66
N MET A 89 -4.42 -5.65 -3.71
CA MET A 89 -5.44 -6.03 -2.72
C MET A 89 -5.70 -7.55 -2.72
N TYR A 90 -5.73 -8.18 -3.90
CA TYR A 90 -5.82 -9.64 -4.02
C TYR A 90 -4.61 -10.33 -3.40
N LYS A 91 -3.40 -9.93 -3.80
CA LYS A 91 -2.13 -10.50 -3.32
C LYS A 91 -1.94 -10.37 -1.80
N MET A 92 -2.51 -9.34 -1.19
CA MET A 92 -2.54 -9.14 0.27
C MET A 92 -3.68 -9.90 0.99
N ARG A 93 -4.44 -10.75 0.28
CA ARG A 93 -5.57 -11.52 0.81
C ARG A 93 -6.67 -10.66 1.46
N TYR A 94 -6.98 -9.48 0.91
CA TYR A 94 -8.03 -8.60 1.47
C TYR A 94 -9.42 -9.24 1.41
N GLY A 95 -9.68 -10.08 0.41
CA GLY A 95 -11.01 -10.59 0.14
C GLY A 95 -11.93 -9.54 -0.48
N PHE A 96 -13.11 -9.96 -0.91
CA PHE A 96 -14.00 -9.14 -1.75
C PHE A 96 -14.45 -7.83 -1.05
N TRP A 97 -14.96 -7.93 0.18
CA TRP A 97 -15.56 -6.77 0.87
C TRP A 97 -14.56 -5.66 1.20
N ILE A 98 -13.38 -6.02 1.72
CA ILE A 98 -12.33 -5.03 2.00
C ILE A 98 -11.85 -4.39 0.70
N THR A 99 -11.70 -5.18 -0.38
CA THR A 99 -11.35 -4.64 -1.70
C THR A 99 -12.41 -3.68 -2.20
N LEU A 100 -13.69 -4.02 -2.13
CA LEU A 100 -14.80 -3.18 -2.59
C LEU A 100 -14.80 -1.82 -1.89
N ILE A 101 -14.78 -1.81 -0.55
CA ILE A 101 -14.77 -0.59 0.26
C ILE A 101 -13.51 0.24 -0.02
N SER A 102 -12.34 -0.42 -0.12
CA SER A 102 -11.07 0.26 -0.40
C SER A 102 -11.04 0.88 -1.80
N ALA A 103 -11.56 0.16 -2.80
CA ALA A 103 -11.64 0.62 -4.18
C ALA A 103 -12.58 1.83 -4.31
N LEU A 104 -13.77 1.76 -3.69
CA LEU A 104 -14.73 2.89 -3.63
C LEU A 104 -14.09 4.12 -3.00
N LYS A 105 -13.47 3.96 -1.83
CA LYS A 105 -12.82 5.05 -1.10
C LYS A 105 -11.70 5.71 -1.92
N LEU A 106 -10.86 4.91 -2.57
CA LEU A 106 -9.76 5.43 -3.40
C LEU A 106 -10.27 6.15 -4.65
N ALA A 107 -11.28 5.57 -5.32
CA ALA A 107 -11.92 6.18 -6.48
C ALA A 107 -12.58 7.52 -6.14
N TYR A 108 -13.27 7.59 -5.00
CA TYR A 108 -13.84 8.83 -4.46
C TYR A 108 -12.76 9.88 -4.18
N LYS A 109 -11.69 9.53 -3.46
CA LYS A 109 -10.57 10.44 -3.17
C LYS A 109 -9.91 10.99 -4.44
N LYS A 110 -9.87 10.19 -5.51
CA LYS A 110 -9.32 10.57 -6.82
C LYS A 110 -10.36 11.18 -7.78
N ARG A 111 -11.62 11.35 -7.33
CA ARG A 111 -12.74 11.88 -8.12
C ARG A 111 -12.89 11.18 -9.48
N SER A 112 -12.74 9.85 -9.50
CA SER A 112 -12.77 9.07 -10.75
C SER A 112 -13.43 7.71 -10.57
N PHE A 113 -14.67 7.59 -11.08
CA PHE A 113 -15.38 6.31 -11.08
C PHE A 113 -14.74 5.26 -12.01
N LYS A 114 -14.02 5.69 -13.05
CA LYS A 114 -13.25 4.80 -13.90
C LYS A 114 -12.21 4.00 -13.11
N LEU A 115 -11.55 4.64 -12.14
CA LEU A 115 -10.57 3.97 -11.28
C LEU A 115 -11.21 2.88 -10.41
N PHE A 116 -12.46 3.05 -9.96
CA PHE A 116 -13.17 1.98 -9.26
C PHE A 116 -13.29 0.73 -10.14
N LYS A 117 -13.72 0.89 -11.40
CA LYS A 117 -13.80 -0.21 -12.36
C LYS A 117 -12.43 -0.85 -12.60
N ASP A 118 -11.38 -0.05 -12.76
CA ASP A 118 -10.01 -0.54 -12.98
C ASP A 118 -9.49 -1.36 -11.78
N TYR A 119 -9.78 -0.93 -10.54
CA TYR A 119 -9.39 -1.63 -9.32
C TYR A 119 -10.15 -2.94 -9.15
N MET A 120 -11.46 -2.95 -9.35
CA MET A 120 -12.25 -4.18 -9.28
C MET A 120 -11.82 -5.17 -10.38
N ALA A 121 -11.61 -4.69 -11.60
CA ALA A 121 -11.10 -5.51 -12.70
C ALA A 121 -9.73 -6.11 -12.37
N GLY A 122 -8.82 -5.34 -11.76
CA GLY A 122 -7.51 -5.85 -11.35
C GLY A 122 -7.60 -6.95 -10.28
N PHE A 123 -8.50 -6.79 -9.31
CA PHE A 123 -8.74 -7.81 -8.28
C PHE A 123 -9.29 -9.11 -8.88
N PHE A 124 -10.31 -9.02 -9.73
CA PHE A 124 -10.91 -10.20 -10.36
C PHE A 124 -9.97 -10.87 -11.34
N LYS A 125 -9.21 -10.09 -12.12
CA LYS A 125 -8.17 -10.63 -13.01
C LYS A 125 -7.15 -11.45 -12.22
N ALA A 126 -6.59 -10.87 -11.15
CA ALA A 126 -5.63 -11.56 -10.29
C ALA A 126 -6.20 -12.82 -9.64
N LYS A 127 -7.49 -12.78 -9.24
CA LYS A 127 -8.20 -13.94 -8.69
C LYS A 127 -8.40 -15.05 -9.72
N ASN A 128 -8.81 -14.70 -10.94
CA ASN A 128 -9.05 -15.66 -12.02
C ASN A 128 -7.73 -16.31 -12.48
N GLU A 129 -6.66 -15.52 -12.55
CA GLU A 129 -5.30 -15.98 -12.87
C GLU A 129 -4.62 -16.72 -11.72
N LYS A 130 -5.23 -16.76 -10.53
CA LYS A 130 -4.70 -17.38 -9.30
C LYS A 130 -3.27 -16.91 -8.99
N LEU A 131 -3.03 -15.60 -9.10
CA LEU A 131 -1.70 -15.05 -8.84
C LEU A 131 -1.22 -15.42 -7.43
N PRO A 132 0.08 -15.65 -7.23
CA PRO A 132 0.61 -16.00 -5.92
C PRO A 132 0.38 -14.85 -4.92
N PHE A 133 -0.02 -15.22 -3.71
CA PHE A 133 -0.18 -14.27 -2.61
C PHE A 133 1.17 -13.84 -2.06
N LEU A 134 1.25 -12.60 -1.55
CA LEU A 134 2.44 -12.07 -0.89
C LEU A 134 2.50 -12.41 0.61
N VAL A 135 1.43 -13.01 1.13
CA VAL A 135 1.26 -13.28 2.54
C VAL A 135 0.64 -14.66 2.75
N SER A 136 0.99 -15.31 3.85
CA SER A 136 0.38 -16.56 4.30
C SER A 136 -1.10 -16.36 4.63
N GLU A 137 -1.81 -17.45 4.86
CA GLU A 137 -3.23 -17.38 5.21
C GLU A 137 -3.46 -16.70 6.57
N GLU A 138 -2.61 -17.03 7.54
CA GLU A 138 -2.59 -16.45 8.89
C GLU A 138 -2.28 -14.95 8.84
N GLN A 139 -1.23 -14.55 8.11
CA GLN A 139 -0.90 -13.14 7.88
C GLN A 139 -2.06 -12.43 7.18
N GLY A 140 -2.71 -13.07 6.21
CA GLY A 140 -3.91 -12.56 5.55
C GLY A 140 -5.08 -12.33 6.53
N GLN A 141 -5.33 -13.26 7.46
CA GLN A 141 -6.36 -13.11 8.50
C GLN A 141 -6.06 -11.90 9.39
N PHE A 142 -4.81 -11.77 9.87
CA PHE A 142 -4.36 -10.62 10.64
C PHE A 142 -4.58 -9.30 9.88
N ILE A 143 -4.16 -9.24 8.61
CA ILE A 143 -4.32 -8.07 7.75
C ILE A 143 -5.79 -7.67 7.63
N ARG A 144 -6.69 -8.64 7.41
CA ARG A 144 -8.14 -8.36 7.32
C ARG A 144 -8.69 -7.82 8.64
N LYS A 145 -8.31 -8.39 9.78
CA LYS A 145 -8.70 -7.90 11.12
C LYS A 145 -8.25 -6.45 11.33
N LEU A 146 -7.00 -6.15 10.96
CA LEU A 146 -6.44 -4.81 11.05
C LEU A 146 -7.17 -3.82 10.13
N ARG A 147 -7.47 -4.22 8.89
CA ARG A 147 -8.21 -3.40 7.92
C ARG A 147 -9.62 -3.09 8.41
N TRP A 148 -10.37 -4.09 8.87
CA TRP A 148 -11.71 -3.88 9.43
C TRP A 148 -11.69 -2.95 10.63
N LYS A 149 -10.78 -3.17 11.60
CA LYS A 149 -10.61 -2.27 12.75
C LYS A 149 -10.34 -0.83 12.31
N GLY A 150 -9.50 -0.64 11.29
CA GLY A 150 -9.21 0.69 10.75
C GLY A 150 -10.34 1.33 9.93
N MET A 151 -11.29 0.54 9.41
CA MET A 151 -12.48 1.04 8.72
C MET A 151 -13.58 1.46 9.70
N ILE A 152 -13.75 0.70 10.80
CA ILE A 152 -14.78 0.95 11.83
C ILE A 152 -14.39 2.11 12.75
N ARG A 153 -13.12 2.22 13.13
CA ARG A 153 -12.65 3.14 14.17
C ARG A 153 -12.44 4.58 13.66
N LYS A 154 -13.26 5.02 12.70
CA LYS A 154 -12.96 6.12 11.81
C LYS A 154 -14.08 7.12 11.69
#